data_AF-A0A9Q0Y9V2-F1
#
_entry.id   AF-A0A9Q0Y9V2-F1
#
_cell.length_a   1.000
_cell.length_b   1.000
_cell.length_c   1.000
_cell.angle_alpha   90.00
_cell.angle_beta   90.00
_cell.angle_gamma   90.00
#
_symmetry.space_group_name_H-M   'P 1'
#
loop_
_entity.id
_entity.type
_entity.pdbx_description
1 polymer ?
#
loop_
_entity_poly.entity_id
_entity_poly.type
_entity_poly.pdbx_seq_one_letter_code
_entity_poly.pdbx_strand_id
1 'polypeptide(L)'
;MQAKDKSKLVCNLLRCLFTRREMAMSSLSGKDHAKGKRVLDPKKVETIIGIVQKKYTDCERSFVRTRITQKLKDERRAFFAGSTSDENSDV
;
A
#
# COMPACT_ATOMS: atom_id res chain seq x y z
N MET A 1 19.62 2.50 10.03
CA MET A 1 19.62 2.76 8.58
C MET A 1 18.76 1.76 7.81
N GLN A 2 18.96 0.44 8.00
CA GLN A 2 18.31 -0.63 7.25
C GLN A 2 16.76 -0.62 7.22
N ALA A 3 16.08 -0.26 8.32
CA ALA A 3 14.60 -0.25 8.36
C ALA A 3 13.97 0.79 7.42
N LYS A 4 14.63 1.93 7.21
CA LYS A 4 14.17 2.97 6.27
C LYS A 4 14.31 2.48 4.83
N ASP A 5 15.41 1.81 4.51
CA ASP A 5 15.67 1.28 3.17
C ASP A 5 14.73 0.12 2.81
N LYS A 6 14.47 -0.79 3.77
CA LYS A 6 13.45 -1.85 3.66
C LYS A 6 12.08 -1.25 3.34
N SER A 7 11.69 -0.22 4.09
CA SER A 7 10.39 0.46 3.90
C SER A 7 10.29 1.15 2.53
N LYS A 8 11.36 1.82 2.09
CA LYS A 8 11.43 2.49 0.78
C LYS A 8 11.29 1.48 -0.35
N LEU A 9 11.95 0.32 -0.25
CA LEU A 9 11.82 -0.74 -1.24
C LEU A 9 10.37 -1.25 -1.34
N VAL A 10 9.72 -1.55 -0.21
CA VAL A 10 8.32 -1.99 -0.20
C VAL A 10 7.41 -0.97 -0.91
N CYS A 11 7.56 0.32 -0.58
CA CYS A 11 6.78 1.39 -1.19
C CYS A 11 7.03 1.52 -2.70
N ASN A 12 8.27 1.35 -3.16
CA ASN A 12 8.61 1.40 -4.57
C ASN A 12 8.01 0.22 -5.34
N LEU A 13 8.14 -1.00 -4.81
CA LEU A 13 7.56 -2.19 -5.44
C LEU A 13 6.03 -2.10 -5.54
N LEU A 14 5.36 -1.56 -4.51
CA LEU A 14 3.92 -1.31 -4.58
C LEU A 14 3.54 -0.35 -5.71
N ARG A 15 4.29 0.75 -5.88
CA ARG A 15 4.06 1.71 -6.97
C ARG A 15 4.35 1.13 -8.36
N CYS A 16 5.23 0.14 -8.46
CA CYS A 16 5.50 -0.55 -9.72
C CYS A 16 4.41 -1.56 -10.08
N LEU A 17 3.79 -2.21 -9.08
CA LEU A 17 2.86 -3.33 -9.30
C LEU A 17 1.38 -2.93 -9.27
N PHE A 18 1.07 -1.77 -8.69
CA PHE A 18 -0.29 -1.29 -8.48
C PHE A 18 -0.41 0.20 -8.79
N THR A 19 -1.55 0.58 -9.34
CA THR A 19 -1.94 1.98 -9.54
C THR A 19 -2.29 2.64 -8.19
N ARG A 20 -2.23 3.98 -8.15
CA ARG A 20 -2.67 4.74 -6.95
C ARG A 20 -4.12 4.44 -6.57
N ARG A 21 -5.01 4.31 -7.56
CA ARG A 21 -6.42 3.96 -7.35
C ARG A 21 -6.57 2.56 -6.73
N GLU A 22 -5.87 1.56 -7.26
CA GLU A 22 -5.88 0.22 -6.69
C GLU A 22 -5.38 0.23 -5.25
N MET A 23 -4.28 0.93 -4.95
CA MET A 23 -3.75 1.05 -3.59
C MET A 23 -4.71 1.75 -2.63
N ALA A 24 -5.38 2.82 -3.06
CA ALA A 24 -6.34 3.57 -2.25
C ALA A 24 -7.63 2.77 -1.96
N MET A 25 -8.10 2.00 -2.95
CA MET A 25 -9.37 1.28 -2.88
C MET A 25 -9.23 -0.15 -2.31
N SER A 26 -8.01 -0.67 -2.20
CA SER A 26 -7.79 -2.05 -1.77
C SER A 26 -7.40 -2.18 -0.29
N SER A 27 -7.36 -3.43 0.18
CA SER A 27 -6.85 -3.82 1.49
C SER A 27 -6.05 -5.13 1.39
N LEU A 28 -5.21 -5.39 2.40
CA LEU A 28 -4.35 -6.57 2.43
C LEU A 28 -5.09 -7.88 2.78
N SER A 29 -6.22 -7.80 3.49
CA SER A 29 -6.91 -8.97 4.04
C SER A 29 -8.42 -8.98 3.80
N GLY A 30 -9.01 -7.90 3.27
CA GLY A 30 -10.47 -7.77 3.13
C GLY A 30 -11.23 -7.75 4.46
N LYS A 31 -10.56 -7.83 5.62
CA LYS A 31 -11.21 -7.94 6.94
C LYS A 31 -11.85 -6.63 7.44
N ASP A 32 -11.57 -5.51 6.79
CA ASP A 32 -12.33 -4.29 7.05
C ASP A 32 -13.68 -4.39 6.33
N HIS A 33 -14.75 -4.55 7.12
CA HIS A 33 -16.16 -4.55 6.71
C HIS A 33 -16.64 -3.25 6.01
N ALA A 34 -15.74 -2.35 5.65
CA ALA A 34 -16.06 -1.21 4.80
C ALA A 34 -16.46 -1.74 3.42
N LYS A 35 -17.77 -1.80 3.20
CA LYS A 35 -18.43 -2.23 1.95
C LYS A 35 -17.65 -1.69 0.74
N GLY A 36 -17.03 -2.60 -0.01
CA GLY A 36 -16.39 -2.28 -1.29
C GLY A 36 -14.85 -2.24 -1.34
N LYS A 37 -14.11 -2.48 -0.23
CA LYS A 37 -12.64 -2.60 -0.33
C LYS A 37 -12.26 -3.91 -1.04
N ARG A 38 -11.62 -3.81 -2.21
CA ARG A 38 -11.08 -4.99 -2.92
C ARG A 38 -9.86 -5.56 -2.19
N VAL A 39 -9.62 -6.86 -2.31
CA VAL A 39 -8.40 -7.48 -1.80
C VAL A 39 -7.29 -7.26 -2.83
N LEU A 40 -6.10 -6.86 -2.38
CA LEU A 40 -4.92 -6.82 -3.25
C LEU A 40 -4.61 -8.20 -3.80
N ASP A 41 -4.17 -8.26 -5.05
CA ASP A 41 -3.74 -9.51 -5.67
C ASP A 41 -2.70 -10.22 -4.78
N PRO A 42 -3.05 -11.38 -4.20
CA PRO A 42 -2.16 -12.09 -3.29
C PRO A 42 -0.84 -12.48 -3.95
N LYS A 43 -0.83 -12.82 -5.25
CA LYS A 43 0.38 -13.23 -5.96
C LYS A 43 1.38 -12.09 -6.04
N LYS A 44 0.92 -10.88 -6.37
CA LYS A 44 1.75 -9.68 -6.39
C LYS A 44 2.28 -9.33 -4.99
N VAL A 45 1.48 -9.53 -3.94
CA VAL A 45 1.94 -9.34 -2.55
C VAL A 45 3.05 -10.33 -2.18
N GLU A 46 2.93 -11.60 -2.57
CA GLU A 46 3.98 -12.60 -2.38
C GLU A 46 5.26 -12.24 -3.14
N THR A 47 5.15 -11.72 -4.36
CA THR A 47 6.30 -11.22 -5.12
C THR A 47 7.05 -10.11 -4.37
N ILE A 48 6.33 -9.15 -3.77
CA ILE A 48 6.94 -8.08 -2.98
C ILE A 48 7.70 -8.66 -1.79
N ILE A 49 7.07 -9.58 -1.05
CA ILE A 49 7.69 -10.23 0.11
C ILE A 49 8.96 -10.97 -0.31
N GLY A 50 8.90 -11.77 -1.37
CA GLY A 50 10.05 -12.52 -1.88
C GLY A 50 11.22 -11.62 -2.30
N ILE A 51 10.95 -10.52 -3.01
CA ILE A 51 11.99 -9.57 -3.42
C ILE A 51 12.64 -8.91 -2.20
N VAL A 52 11.84 -8.48 -1.23
CA VAL A 52 12.35 -7.80 -0.02
C VAL A 52 13.18 -8.76 0.82
N GLN A 53 12.74 -10.01 1.01
CA GLN A 53 13.48 -11.02 1.77
C GLN A 53 14.76 -11.47 1.05
N LYS A 54 14.77 -11.51 -0.28
CA LYS A 54 15.99 -11.79 -1.06
C LYS A 54 17.04 -10.69 -0.90
N LYS A 55 16.61 -9.43 -0.77
CA LYS A 55 17.53 -8.29 -0.57
C LYS A 55 17.92 -8.08 0.89
N TYR A 56 17.01 -8.39 1.81
CA TYR A 56 17.18 -8.23 3.25
C TYR A 56 16.77 -9.54 3.93
N THR A 57 17.75 -10.43 4.12
CA THR A 57 17.53 -11.80 4.63
C THR A 57 16.96 -11.84 6.05
N ASP A 58 17.18 -10.80 6.83
CA ASP A 58 16.64 -10.59 8.18
C ASP A 58 15.23 -9.95 8.19
N CYS A 59 14.62 -9.72 7.02
CA CYS A 59 13.32 -9.07 6.95
C CYS A 59 12.17 -10.06 7.20
N GLU A 60 11.47 -9.86 8.30
CA GLU A 60 10.26 -10.62 8.59
C GLU A 60 9.13 -10.31 7.60
N ARG A 61 8.33 -11.34 7.32
CA ARG A 61 7.11 -11.22 6.51
C ARG A 61 6.09 -10.26 7.13
N SER A 62 5.99 -10.25 8.46
CA SER A 62 5.17 -9.34 9.26
C SER A 62 5.50 -7.88 8.94
N PHE A 63 6.80 -7.52 8.90
CA PHE A 63 7.28 -6.18 8.60
C PHE A 63 6.81 -5.73 7.21
N VAL A 64 6.99 -6.57 6.19
CA VAL A 64 6.56 -6.25 4.81
C VAL A 64 5.06 -6.02 4.75
N ARG A 65 4.26 -6.90 5.35
CA ARG A 65 2.79 -6.79 5.38
C ARG A 65 2.30 -5.53 6.10
N THR A 66 2.94 -5.18 7.21
CA THR A 66 2.67 -3.93 7.94
C THR A 66 2.98 -2.72 7.08
N ARG A 67 4.12 -2.72 6.38
CA ARG A 67 4.50 -1.62 5.47
C ARG A 67 3.56 -1.49 4.28
N ILE A 68 3.13 -2.60 3.69
CA ILE A 68 2.09 -2.57 2.66
C ILE A 68 0.81 -1.93 3.21
N THR A 69 0.32 -2.42 4.35
CA THR A 69 -0.90 -1.89 4.97
C THR A 69 -0.81 -0.39 5.25
N GLN A 70 0.31 0.09 5.78
CA GLN A 70 0.56 1.51 6.00
C GLN A 70 0.48 2.28 4.68
N LYS A 71 1.14 1.79 3.63
CA LYS A 71 1.18 2.46 2.34
C LYS A 71 -0.20 2.58 1.69
N LEU A 72 -1.05 1.57 1.80
CA LEU A 72 -2.43 1.63 1.32
C LEU A 72 -3.26 2.66 2.07
N LYS A 73 -3.05 2.80 3.39
CA LYS A 73 -3.69 3.85 4.20
C LYS A 73 -3.24 5.24 3.75
N ASP A 74 -1.95 5.41 3.47
CA ASP A 74 -1.41 6.69 2.99
C ASP A 74 -1.97 7.06 1.62
N GLU A 75 -1.98 6.12 0.66
CA GLU A 75 -2.57 6.34 -0.67
C GLU A 75 -4.07 6.61 -0.58
N ARG A 76 -4.80 5.92 0.32
CA ARG A 76 -6.22 6.18 0.58
C ARG A 76 -6.45 7.60 1.06
N ARG A 77 -5.71 8.06 2.08
CA ARG A 77 -5.81 9.42 2.61
C ARG A 77 -5.51 10.45 1.52
N ALA A 78 -4.43 10.25 0.76
CA ALA A 78 -4.06 11.15 -0.33
C ALA A 78 -5.11 11.19 -1.45
N PHE A 79 -5.67 10.03 -1.80
CA PHE A 79 -6.67 9.90 -2.86
C PHE A 79 -7.97 10.66 -2.50
N PHE A 80 -8.47 10.49 -1.28
CA PHE A 80 -9.70 11.16 -0.85
C PHE A 80 -9.50 12.63 -0.43
N ALA A 81 -8.34 13.00 0.11
CA ALA A 81 -8.03 14.40 0.41
C ALA A 81 -7.90 15.25 -0.86
N GLY A 82 -7.46 14.65 -1.98
CA GLY A 82 -7.45 15.30 -3.28
C GLY A 82 -8.82 15.38 -3.97
N SER A 83 -9.87 14.75 -3.43
CA SER A 83 -11.23 14.83 -3.96
C SER A 83 -12.09 15.91 -3.29
N THR A 84 -11.60 16.53 -2.22
CA THR A 84 -12.34 17.53 -1.42
C THR A 84 -11.98 18.98 -1.73
N SER A 85 -11.26 19.25 -2.83
CA SER A 85 -10.75 20.60 -3.14
C SER A 85 -11.51 21.35 -4.25
N ASP A 86 -12.57 20.77 -4.83
CA ASP A 86 -13.31 21.37 -5.97
C ASP A 86 -14.75 21.84 -5.64
N GLU A 87 -15.11 22.06 -4.37
CA GLU A 87 -16.46 22.55 -3.99
C GLU A 87 -16.42 23.82 -3.11
N ASN A 88 -15.64 24.84 -3.50
CA ASN A 88 -15.85 26.20 -2.98
C ASN A 88 -15.38 27.27 -3.98
N SER A 89 -15.91 27.22 -5.19
CA SER A 89 -15.95 28.36 -6.10
C SER A 89 -17.41 28.58 -6.49
N ASP A 90 -17.88 29.80 -6.24
CA ASP A 90 -19.20 30.37 -6.56
C ASP A 90 -20.38 30.01 -5.65
N VAL A 91 -20.56 30.80 -4.57
CA VAL A 91 -21.71 31.73 -4.39
C VAL A 91 -21.25 32.96 -3.62
#